data_AF-A0A819WVF5-F1
#
_entry.id   AF-A0A819WVF5-F1
#
_cell.length_a   1.000
_cell.length_b   1.000
_cell.length_c   1.000
_cell.angle_alpha   90.00
_cell.angle_beta   90.00
_cell.angle_gamma   90.00
#
_symmetry.space_group_name_H-M   'P 1'
#
loop_
_entity.id
_entity.type
_entity.pdbx_description
1 polymer ?
#
loop_
_entity_poly.entity_id
_entity_poly.type
_entity_poly.pdbx_seq_one_letter_code
_entity_poly.pdbx_strand_id
1 'polypeptide(L)'
;MAHDGLLPPIFAKIHPQMTTPWVSILISGAFCAVFSSICPVDIFGGTTSISALITYIFVHIIVIVMRYTHRDISRAFEVPFGSWLIPTVGSLLCILLMKCITKATGFRFLAWTALGQIIYFSYGFWHSKQRILRKSKSVVGSVESLRTVEDIREQYAQNEVELDLASENTKSGV
;
A
#
# COMPACT_ATOMS: atom_id res chain seq x y z
N MET A 1 5.24 4.94 5.72
CA MET A 1 4.32 5.79 6.51
C MET A 1 4.80 7.23 6.66
N ALA A 2 5.95 7.51 7.31
CA ALA A 2 6.44 8.89 7.44
C ALA A 2 6.82 9.54 6.10
N HIS A 3 7.42 8.78 5.18
CA HIS A 3 7.70 9.22 3.82
C HIS A 3 6.42 9.48 2.99
N ASP A 4 5.32 8.79 3.33
CA ASP A 4 4.02 8.92 2.63
C ASP A 4 3.20 10.12 3.14
N GLY A 5 3.76 10.93 4.04
CA GLY A 5 3.12 12.11 4.62
C GLY A 5 2.06 11.81 5.70
N LEU A 6 2.00 10.56 6.18
CA LEU A 6 1.03 10.13 7.19
C LEU A 6 1.50 10.36 8.63
N LEU A 7 2.78 10.70 8.83
CA LEU A 7 3.37 11.02 10.14
C LEU A 7 4.20 12.31 10.05
N PRO A 8 4.44 13.02 11.17
CA PRO A 8 5.25 14.23 11.17
C PRO A 8 6.63 14.03 10.54
N PRO A 9 7.15 15.01 9.76
CA PRO A 9 8.38 14.86 8.99
C PRO A 9 9.62 14.61 9.87
N ILE A 10 9.53 14.89 11.17
CA ILE A 10 10.58 14.59 12.16
C ILE A 10 10.89 13.08 12.22
N PHE A 11 9.88 12.22 12.02
CA PHE A 11 10.07 10.75 12.01
C PHE A 11 10.70 10.22 10.72
N ALA A 12 10.80 11.06 9.68
CA ALA A 12 11.48 10.74 8.43
C ALA A 12 12.92 11.26 8.37
N LYS A 13 13.46 11.82 9.46
CA LYS A 13 14.83 12.35 9.49
C LYS A 13 15.84 11.20 9.57
N ILE A 14 16.53 10.96 8.46
CA ILE A 14 17.49 9.87 8.29
C ILE A 14 18.91 10.36 8.65
N HIS A 15 19.70 9.53 9.33
CA HIS A 15 21.11 9.81 9.57
C HIS A 15 21.94 9.67 8.27
N PRO A 16 22.82 10.62 7.90
CA PRO A 16 23.50 10.66 6.59
C PRO A 16 24.49 9.51 6.34
N GLN A 17 25.03 8.85 7.37
CA GLN A 17 25.99 7.74 7.19
C GLN A 17 25.41 6.34 7.41
N MET A 18 24.37 6.20 8.24
CA MET A 18 23.79 4.89 8.60
C MET A 18 22.45 4.63 7.91
N THR A 19 21.89 5.63 7.21
CA THR A 19 20.57 5.54 6.56
C THR A 19 19.43 5.09 7.49
N THR A 20 19.62 5.19 8.81
CA THR A 20 18.63 4.79 9.82
C THR A 20 17.85 6.01 10.36
N PRO A 21 16.53 5.85 10.62
CA PRO A 21 15.71 6.90 11.23
C PRO A 21 15.93 6.94 12.75
N TRP A 22 17.05 7.52 13.18
CA TRP A 22 17.50 7.52 14.58
C TRP A 22 16.52 8.20 15.55
N VAL A 23 15.83 9.26 15.11
CA VAL A 23 14.84 9.98 15.93
C VAL A 23 13.65 9.07 16.27
N SER A 24 13.16 8.31 15.28
CA SER A 24 12.05 7.38 15.46
C SER A 24 12.41 6.25 16.43
N ILE A 25 13.63 5.73 16.34
CA ILE A 25 14.14 4.66 17.21
C ILE A 25 14.31 5.16 18.65
N LEU A 26 14.86 6.36 18.84
CA LEU A 26 15.12 6.90 20.17
C LEU A 26 13.82 7.27 20.89
N ILE A 27 12.86 7.87 20.18
CA ILE A 27 11.54 8.20 20.73
C ILE A 27 10.76 6.93 21.09
N SER A 28 10.66 5.96 20.16
CA SER A 28 9.91 4.72 20.43
C SER A 28 10.58 3.85 21.50
N GLY A 29 11.91 3.80 21.52
CA GLY A 29 12.70 3.10 22.52
C GLY A 29 12.55 3.70 23.91
N ALA A 30 12.65 5.03 24.04
CA ALA A 30 12.42 5.72 25.31
C ALA A 30 10.99 5.51 25.82
N PHE A 31 10.01 5.62 24.93
CA PHE A 31 8.61 5.34 25.27
C PHE A 31 8.43 3.91 25.75
N CYS A 32 8.99 2.93 25.03
CA CYS A 32 8.93 1.51 25.40
C CYS A 32 9.60 1.24 26.75
N ALA A 33 10.77 1.83 27.02
CA ALA A 33 11.49 1.65 28.28
C ALA A 33 10.69 2.16 29.49
N VAL A 34 10.09 3.35 29.37
CA VAL A 34 9.23 3.92 30.43
C VAL A 34 7.98 3.05 30.64
N PHE A 35 7.31 2.66 29.55
CA PHE A 35 6.10 1.84 29.65
C PHE A 35 6.40 0.45 30.24
N SER A 36 7.47 -0.19 29.78
CA SER A 36 7.90 -1.51 30.25
C SER A 36 8.29 -1.51 31.73
N SER A 37 8.73 -0.38 32.29
CA SER A 37 9.08 -0.29 33.71
C SER A 37 7.86 -0.23 34.63
N ILE A 38 6.71 0.23 34.15
CA ILE A 38 5.52 0.52 34.97
C ILE A 38 4.45 -0.57 34.80
N CYS A 39 4.49 -1.30 33.67
CA CYS A 39 3.42 -2.19 33.27
C CYS A 39 3.76 -3.68 33.44
N PRO A 40 2.84 -4.50 34.00
CA PRO A 40 3.03 -5.94 34.14
C PRO A 40 2.91 -6.65 32.78
N VAL A 41 3.95 -7.41 32.41
CA VAL A 41 4.10 -8.08 31.10
C VAL A 41 2.97 -9.06 30.78
N ASP A 42 2.37 -9.68 31.80
CA ASP A 42 1.33 -10.70 31.63
C ASP A 42 0.08 -10.16 30.92
N ILE A 43 -0.27 -8.89 31.17
CA ILE A 43 -1.44 -8.24 30.57
C ILE A 43 -1.17 -7.89 29.09
N PHE A 44 0.09 -7.59 28.75
CA PHE A 44 0.51 -7.25 27.39
C PHE A 44 0.62 -8.47 26.49
N GLY A 45 1.02 -9.62 27.03
CA GLY A 45 1.10 -10.88 26.27
C GLY A 45 -0.24 -11.28 25.65
N GLY A 46 -1.31 -11.27 26.45
CA GLY A 46 -2.66 -11.57 25.94
C GLY A 46 -3.14 -10.55 24.89
N THR A 47 -2.89 -9.27 25.12
CA THR A 47 -3.32 -8.16 24.23
C THR A 47 -2.55 -8.16 22.91
N THR A 48 -1.28 -8.54 22.94
CA THR A 48 -0.43 -8.67 21.75
C THR A 48 -0.88 -9.86 20.90
N SER A 49 -1.14 -11.01 21.51
CA SER A 49 -1.60 -12.22 20.81
C SER A 49 -2.92 -12.00 20.07
N ILE A 50 -3.91 -11.34 20.69
CA ILE A 50 -5.18 -11.04 20.02
C ILE A 50 -4.98 -10.12 18.80
N SER A 51 -4.06 -9.15 18.87
CA SER A 51 -3.75 -8.26 17.73
C SER A 51 -3.16 -9.01 16.53
N ALA A 52 -2.30 -9.99 16.80
CA ALA A 52 -1.72 -10.85 15.78
C ALA A 52 -2.80 -11.74 15.15
N LEU A 53 -3.66 -12.36 15.96
CA LEU A 53 -4.78 -13.19 15.47
C LEU A 53 -5.72 -12.41 14.55
N ILE A 54 -6.09 -11.19 14.93
CA ILE A 54 -6.92 -10.31 14.10
C ILE A 54 -6.19 -9.99 12.79
N THR A 55 -4.91 -9.61 12.85
CA THR A 55 -4.11 -9.30 11.67
C THR A 55 -4.03 -10.49 10.71
N TYR A 56 -3.84 -11.70 11.21
CA TYR A 56 -3.82 -12.91 10.38
C TYR A 56 -5.16 -13.17 9.70
N ILE A 57 -6.29 -12.98 10.39
CA ILE A 57 -7.62 -13.07 9.78
C ILE A 57 -7.75 -12.05 8.63
N PHE A 58 -7.34 -10.79 8.86
CA PHE A 58 -7.34 -9.76 7.82
C PHE A 58 -6.45 -10.13 6.63
N VAL A 59 -5.23 -10.63 6.87
CA VAL A 59 -4.32 -11.06 5.80
C VAL A 59 -4.93 -12.18 4.97
N HIS A 60 -5.58 -13.18 5.59
CA HIS A 60 -6.27 -14.24 4.86
C HIS A 60 -7.40 -13.70 3.99
N ILE A 61 -8.20 -12.76 4.49
CA ILE A 61 -9.25 -12.09 3.71
C ILE A 61 -8.64 -11.28 2.57
N ILE A 62 -7.57 -10.51 2.83
CA ILE A 62 -6.88 -9.69 1.83
C ILE A 62 -6.33 -10.56 0.70
N VAL A 63 -5.76 -11.73 1.00
CA VAL A 63 -5.27 -12.66 -0.02
C VAL A 63 -6.42 -13.14 -0.91
N ILE A 64 -7.59 -13.45 -0.33
CA ILE A 64 -8.78 -13.85 -1.08
C ILE A 64 -9.26 -12.70 -1.98
N VAL A 65 -9.40 -11.49 -1.43
CA VAL A 65 -9.82 -10.30 -2.16
C VAL A 65 -8.85 -9.98 -3.30
N MET A 66 -7.54 -9.99 -3.04
CA MET A 66 -6.53 -9.70 -4.04
C MET A 66 -6.53 -10.74 -5.17
N ARG A 67 -6.84 -12.00 -4.88
CA ARG A 67 -7.04 -13.02 -5.92
C ARG A 67 -8.31 -12.80 -6.75
N TYR A 68 -9.35 -12.22 -6.17
CA TYR A 68 -10.57 -11.89 -6.91
C TYR A 68 -10.39 -10.65 -7.79
N THR A 69 -9.78 -9.58 -7.26
CA THR A 69 -9.61 -8.31 -7.97
C THR A 69 -8.49 -8.34 -9.00
N HIS A 70 -7.37 -9.03 -8.73
CA HIS A 70 -6.19 -9.05 -9.60
C HIS A 70 -5.91 -10.47 -10.09
N ARG A 71 -6.82 -10.97 -10.93
CA ARG A 71 -6.76 -12.32 -11.50
C ARG A 71 -5.68 -12.48 -12.58
N ASP A 72 -5.36 -11.40 -13.30
CA ASP A 72 -4.50 -11.40 -14.50
C ASP A 72 -2.99 -11.23 -14.22
N ILE A 73 -2.58 -11.27 -12.95
CA ILE A 73 -1.17 -11.14 -12.59
C ILE A 73 -0.51 -12.52 -12.62
N SER A 74 0.50 -12.70 -13.49
CA SER A 74 1.35 -13.90 -13.50
C SER A 74 2.08 -14.06 -12.16
N ARG A 75 1.86 -15.18 -11.47
CA ARG A 75 2.42 -15.46 -10.14
C ARG A 75 3.56 -16.47 -10.27
N ALA A 76 4.75 -16.08 -9.81
CA ALA A 76 5.93 -16.97 -9.79
C ALA A 76 5.79 -18.15 -8.81
N PHE A 77 4.88 -18.06 -7.83
CA PHE A 77 4.61 -19.12 -6.86
C PHE A 77 3.10 -19.32 -6.69
N GLU A 78 2.63 -20.53 -6.96
CA GLU A 78 1.25 -20.96 -6.75
C GLU A 78 1.19 -22.03 -5.67
N VAL A 79 0.17 -21.95 -4.81
CA VAL A 79 -0.02 -22.91 -3.73
C VAL A 79 -0.70 -24.18 -4.26
N PRO A 80 -0.12 -25.37 -4.03
CA PRO A 80 -0.55 -26.61 -4.68
C PRO A 80 -1.94 -27.12 -4.26
N PHE A 81 -2.48 -26.67 -3.12
CA PHE A 81 -3.74 -27.19 -2.54
C PHE A 81 -4.95 -26.25 -2.66
N GLY A 82 -4.93 -25.38 -3.66
CA GLY A 82 -6.05 -24.48 -3.92
C GLY A 82 -5.90 -23.16 -3.16
N SER A 83 -5.95 -22.11 -3.96
CA SER A 83 -5.74 -20.72 -3.59
C SER A 83 -6.73 -20.15 -2.56
N TRP A 84 -7.82 -20.88 -2.29
CA TRP A 84 -8.89 -20.53 -1.36
C TRP A 84 -8.92 -21.39 -0.10
N LEU A 85 -8.42 -22.63 -0.15
CA LEU A 85 -8.49 -23.56 0.98
C LEU A 85 -7.53 -23.14 2.11
N ILE A 86 -6.30 -22.78 1.75
CA ILE A 86 -5.26 -22.42 2.73
C ILE A 86 -5.64 -21.16 3.52
N PRO A 87 -6.10 -20.05 2.91
CA PRO A 87 -6.52 -18.88 3.67
C PRO A 87 -7.76 -19.12 4.52
N THR A 88 -8.70 -19.94 4.06
CA THR A 88 -9.94 -20.22 4.81
C THR A 88 -9.69 -21.10 6.03
N VAL A 89 -8.88 -22.16 5.89
CA VAL A 89 -8.46 -23.01 7.03
C VAL A 89 -7.63 -22.20 8.03
N GLY A 90 -6.68 -21.38 7.55
CA GLY A 90 -5.89 -20.50 8.40
C GLY A 90 -6.73 -19.47 9.17
N SER A 91 -7.69 -18.84 8.50
CA SER A 91 -8.64 -17.93 9.14
C SER A 91 -9.51 -18.64 10.17
N LEU A 92 -9.99 -19.86 9.88
CA LEU A 92 -10.81 -20.64 10.81
C LEU A 92 -10.00 -21.01 12.06
N LEU A 93 -8.75 -21.44 11.90
CA LEU A 93 -7.85 -21.74 13.00
C LEU A 93 -7.60 -20.51 13.89
N CYS A 94 -7.35 -19.34 13.29
CA CYS A 94 -7.17 -18.09 14.04
C CYS A 94 -8.43 -17.72 14.84
N ILE A 95 -9.63 -17.92 14.27
CA ILE A 95 -10.90 -17.67 14.96
C ILE A 95 -11.10 -18.63 16.14
N LEU A 96 -10.71 -19.91 15.99
CA LEU A 96 -10.77 -20.89 17.08
C LEU A 96 -9.83 -20.49 18.23
N LEU A 97 -8.59 -20.13 17.93
CA LEU A 97 -7.62 -19.62 18.92
C LEU A 97 -8.12 -18.34 19.61
N MET A 98 -8.81 -17.46 18.87
CA MET A 98 -9.38 -16.24 19.44
C MET A 98 -10.50 -16.52 20.45
N LYS A 99 -11.27 -17.61 20.28
CA LYS A 99 -12.29 -18.04 21.25
C LYS A 99 -11.70 -18.57 22.56
N CYS A 100 -10.50 -19.13 22.52
CA CYS A 100 -9.80 -19.62 23.72
C CYS A 100 -9.24 -18.49 24.60
N ILE A 101 -9.15 -17.27 24.07
CA ILE A 101 -8.64 -16.10 24.80
C ILE A 101 -9.75 -15.40 25.61
N THR A 102 -9.40 -14.94 26.82
CA THR A 102 -10.32 -14.22 27.72
C THR A 102 -10.92 -12.97 27.06
N LYS A 103 -12.25 -12.83 27.11
CA LYS A 103 -12.99 -11.69 26.53
C LYS A 103 -12.54 -10.31 27.05
N ALA A 104 -12.08 -10.24 28.30
CA ALA A 104 -11.59 -9.00 28.92
C ALA A 104 -10.35 -8.40 28.22
N THR A 105 -9.60 -9.21 27.46
CA THR A 105 -8.45 -8.75 26.68
C THR A 105 -8.89 -7.98 25.43
N GLY A 106 -10.03 -8.35 24.84
CA GLY A 106 -10.56 -7.69 23.65
C GLY A 106 -10.93 -6.22 23.87
N PHE A 107 -11.48 -5.87 25.03
CA PHE A 107 -11.85 -4.48 25.34
C PHE A 107 -10.63 -3.55 25.39
N ARG A 108 -9.51 -4.01 25.96
CA ARG A 108 -8.25 -3.25 26.05
C ARG A 108 -7.66 -3.01 24.66
N PHE A 109 -7.66 -4.04 23.81
CA PHE A 109 -7.25 -3.92 22.41
C PHE A 109 -8.11 -2.90 21.65
N LEU A 110 -9.44 -2.94 21.84
CA LEU A 110 -10.35 -2.02 21.16
C LEU A 110 -10.12 -0.58 21.61
N ALA A 111 -9.93 -0.35 22.91
CA ALA A 111 -9.63 0.98 23.46
C ALA A 111 -8.30 1.54 22.90
N TRP A 112 -7.24 0.72 22.85
CA TRP A 112 -5.94 1.14 22.29
C TRP A 112 -6.02 1.41 20.78
N THR A 113 -6.73 0.55 20.04
CA THR A 113 -6.92 0.72 18.59
C THR A 113 -7.75 1.96 18.29
N ALA A 114 -8.80 2.23 19.07
CA ALA A 114 -9.61 3.43 18.96
C ALA A 114 -8.78 4.69 19.23
N LEU A 115 -7.92 4.67 20.25
CA LEU A 115 -7.01 5.77 20.55
C LEU A 115 -6.05 6.03 19.37
N GLY A 116 -5.44 4.98 18.82
CA GLY A 116 -4.58 5.08 17.64
C GLY A 116 -5.32 5.64 16.43
N GLN A 117 -6.57 5.22 16.21
CA GLN A 117 -7.39 5.74 15.11
C GLN A 117 -7.79 7.20 15.29
N ILE A 118 -8.08 7.65 16.51
CA ILE A 118 -8.36 9.06 16.78
C ILE A 118 -7.13 9.91 16.44
N ILE A 119 -5.95 9.52 16.93
CA ILE A 119 -4.70 10.22 16.62
C ILE A 119 -4.43 10.25 15.11
N TYR A 120 -4.64 9.11 14.44
CA TYR A 120 -4.48 9.00 13.00
C TYR A 120 -5.49 9.87 12.22
N PHE A 121 -6.77 9.87 12.59
CA PHE A 121 -7.78 10.70 11.92
C PHE A 121 -7.52 12.20 12.15
N SER A 122 -7.14 12.60 13.36
CA SER A 122 -6.84 14.00 13.67
C SER A 122 -5.67 14.55 12.86
N TYR A 123 -4.59 13.77 12.67
CA TYR A 123 -3.40 14.23 11.96
C TYR A 123 -3.39 13.84 10.47
N GLY A 124 -3.65 12.57 10.17
CA GLY A 124 -3.55 11.95 8.86
C GLY A 124 -4.63 12.36 7.87
N PHE A 125 -5.84 12.70 8.33
CA PHE A 125 -6.91 13.18 7.43
C PHE A 125 -6.58 14.55 6.82
N TRP A 126 -5.87 15.41 7.55
CA TRP A 126 -5.54 16.76 7.11
C TRP A 126 -4.22 16.87 6.33
N HIS A 127 -3.27 15.94 6.52
CA HIS A 127 -1.92 16.03 5.94
C HIS A 127 -1.61 14.99 4.84
N SER A 128 -2.55 14.11 4.47
CA SER A 128 -2.29 13.05 3.50
C SER A 128 -1.96 13.59 2.09
N LYS A 129 -0.68 13.49 1.71
CA LYS A 129 -0.13 13.89 0.40
C LYS A 129 -0.45 12.93 -0.75
N GLN A 130 -1.19 11.85 -0.49
CA GLN A 130 -1.59 10.84 -1.48
C GLN A 130 -2.43 11.45 -2.64
N ARG A 131 -3.08 12.60 -2.40
CA ARG A 131 -3.86 13.34 -3.42
C ARG A 131 -3.00 13.92 -4.55
N ILE A 132 -1.73 14.28 -4.27
CA ILE A 132 -0.85 14.96 -5.24
C ILE A 132 -0.19 13.94 -6.18
N LEU A 133 0.25 12.78 -5.67
CA LEU A 133 0.89 11.74 -6.48
C LEU A 133 -0.07 11.07 -7.47
N ARG A 134 -1.34 10.86 -7.06
CA ARG A 134 -2.39 10.34 -7.96
C ARG A 134 -2.72 11.33 -9.08
N LYS A 135 -2.69 12.63 -8.80
CA LYS A 135 -2.84 13.69 -9.82
C LYS A 135 -1.65 13.70 -10.78
N SER A 136 -0.43 13.59 -10.27
CA SER A 136 0.79 13.52 -11.11
C SER A 136 0.82 12.32 -12.03
N LYS A 137 0.43 11.12 -11.54
CA LYS A 137 0.39 9.89 -12.36
C LYS A 137 -0.69 9.95 -13.46
N SER A 138 -1.82 10.61 -13.17
CA SER A 138 -2.89 10.87 -14.14
C SER A 138 -2.48 11.91 -15.20
N VAL A 139 -1.80 12.99 -14.80
CA VAL A 139 -1.32 14.03 -15.72
C VAL A 139 -0.23 13.47 -16.63
N VAL A 140 0.75 12.73 -16.09
CA VAL A 140 1.79 12.08 -16.91
C VAL A 140 1.18 11.09 -17.90
N GLY A 141 0.21 10.27 -17.49
CA GLY A 141 -0.50 9.37 -18.41
C GLY A 141 -1.27 10.10 -19.51
N SER A 142 -1.86 11.25 -19.21
CA SER A 142 -2.55 12.08 -20.20
C SER A 142 -1.59 12.77 -21.18
N VAL A 143 -0.43 13.24 -20.70
CA VAL A 143 0.60 13.89 -21.54
C VAL A 143 1.26 12.88 -22.48
N GLU A 144 1.52 11.66 -22.00
CA GLU A 144 2.08 10.59 -22.83
C GLU A 144 1.12 10.21 -23.96
N SER A 145 -0.17 10.07 -23.64
CA SER A 145 -1.23 9.83 -24.63
C SER A 145 -1.32 10.94 -25.69
N LEU A 146 -1.16 12.21 -25.30
CA LEU A 146 -1.23 13.32 -26.25
C LEU A 146 -0.01 13.35 -27.16
N ARG A 147 1.19 13.06 -26.64
CA ARG A 147 2.41 12.92 -27.46
C ARG A 147 2.29 11.80 -28.49
N THR A 148 1.77 10.64 -28.10
CA THR A 148 1.55 9.54 -29.05
C THR A 148 0.58 9.94 -30.17
N VAL A 149 -0.46 10.72 -29.86
CA VAL A 149 -1.41 11.21 -30.88
C VAL A 149 -0.76 12.25 -31.81
N GLU A 150 0.09 13.12 -31.27
CA GLU A 150 0.87 14.09 -32.08
C GLU A 150 1.86 13.39 -33.00
N ASP A 151 2.63 12.42 -32.51
CA ASP A 151 3.58 11.63 -33.32
C ASP A 151 2.88 10.90 -34.48
N ILE A 152 1.70 10.31 -34.21
CA ILE A 152 0.89 9.66 -35.23
C ILE A 152 0.42 10.67 -36.28
N ARG A 153 -0.04 11.86 -35.86
CA ARG A 153 -0.51 12.92 -36.77
C ARG A 153 0.62 13.42 -37.67
N GLU A 154 1.82 13.58 -37.13
CA GLU A 154 3.00 13.97 -37.91
C GLU A 154 3.39 12.90 -38.94
N GLN A 155 3.33 11.61 -38.57
CA GLN A 155 3.55 10.50 -39.51
C GLN A 155 2.53 10.48 -40.66
N TYR A 156 1.24 10.70 -40.36
CA TYR A 156 0.22 10.78 -41.41
C TYR A 156 0.44 11.97 -42.34
N ALA A 157 0.80 13.14 -41.81
CA ALA A 157 1.10 14.31 -42.62
C ALA A 157 2.33 14.10 -43.52
N GLN A 158 3.36 13.40 -43.05
CA GLN A 158 4.52 13.04 -43.88
C GLN A 158 4.14 12.06 -44.99
N ASN A 159 3.34 11.03 -44.69
CA ASN A 159 2.88 10.06 -45.68
C ASN A 159 1.95 10.70 -46.73
N GLU A 160 1.09 11.64 -46.34
CA GLU A 160 0.19 12.33 -47.27
C GLU A 160 0.97 13.22 -48.25
N VAL A 161 2.00 13.94 -47.77
CA VAL A 161 2.92 14.70 -48.61
C VAL A 161 3.72 13.79 -49.55
N GLU A 162 4.15 12.61 -49.09
CA GLU A 162 4.87 11.64 -49.92
C GLU A 162 3.98 11.06 -51.04
N LEU A 163 2.71 10.79 -50.73
CA LEU A 163 1.71 10.31 -51.69
C LEU A 163 1.37 11.36 -52.75
N ASP A 164 1.25 12.63 -52.37
CA ASP A 164 1.00 13.73 -53.30
C ASP A 164 2.16 13.92 -54.28
N LEU A 165 3.41 13.89 -53.78
CA LEU A 165 4.63 13.96 -54.62
C LEU A 165 4.74 12.76 -55.58
N ALA A 166 4.39 11.55 -55.12
CA ALA A 166 4.35 10.37 -55.96
C ALA A 166 3.29 10.49 -57.07
N SER A 167 2.13 11.07 -56.77
CA SER A 167 1.06 11.30 -57.74
C SER A 167 1.42 12.33 -58.82
N GLU A 168 2.19 13.36 -58.45
CA GLU A 168 2.61 14.43 -59.37
C GLU A 168 3.68 13.93 -60.35
N ASN A 169 4.68 13.19 -59.85
CA ASN A 169 5.70 12.55 -60.69
C ASN A 169 5.13 11.53 -61.68
N THR A 170 4.03 10.86 -61.32
CA THR A 170 3.38 9.87 -62.21
C THR A 170 2.62 10.56 -63.35
N LYS A 171 2.16 11.81 -63.17
CA LYS A 171 1.47 12.59 -64.22
C LYS A 171 2.42 13.32 -65.17
N SER A 172 3.68 13.58 -64.78
CA SER A 172 4.69 14.23 -65.62
C SER A 172 5.51 13.28 -66.49
N GLY A 173 5.28 11.96 -66.38
CA GLY A 173 6.03 10.91 -67.08
C GLY A 173 5.35 10.29 -68.31
N VAL A 174 4.29 10.91 -68.83
CA VAL A 174 3.60 10.52 -70.08
C VAL A 174 3.63 11.70 -71.04
#